data_AF-A0A7S3MJX4-F1
#
_entry.id   AF-A0A7S3MJX4-F1
#
_cell.length_a   1.000
_cell.length_b   1.000
_cell.length_c   1.000
_cell.angle_alpha   90.00
_cell.angle_beta   90.00
_cell.angle_gamma   90.00
#
_symmetry.space_group_name_H-M   'P 1'
#
loop_
_entity.id
_entity.type
_entity.pdbx_description
1 polymer ?
#
loop_
_entity_poly.entity_id
_entity_poly.type
_entity_poly.pdbx_seq_one_letter_code
_entity_poly.pdbx_strand_id
1 'polypeptide(L)'
;MAANQMMSSMSNAGGVLQAPMTIRLTQIDETVNVNEFEYSKVVSLFPRMGQSNILQYSLDGKFDQLPVKLYPTFVARQEFHKLDLTLRANCRLPAHLRVKQMVVRFKAPPQILRVYVHQ
;
A
#
# COMPACT_ATOMS: atom_id res chain seq x y z
N MET A 1 33.85 -29.73 -31.93
CA MET A 1 33.48 -28.30 -31.84
C MET A 1 33.38 -27.96 -30.37
N ALA A 2 34.30 -27.12 -29.91
CA ALA A 2 34.47 -26.74 -28.51
C ALA A 2 33.71 -25.44 -28.20
N ALA A 3 33.43 -25.27 -26.90
CA ALA A 3 33.13 -24.04 -26.18
C ALA A 3 31.78 -23.33 -26.43
N ASN A 4 30.93 -23.33 -25.40
CA ASN A 4 30.75 -22.09 -24.63
C ASN A 4 30.16 -22.38 -23.24
N GLN A 5 31.07 -22.47 -22.25
CA GLN A 5 30.79 -22.04 -20.89
C GLN A 5 30.67 -20.52 -20.89
N MET A 6 29.60 -19.98 -20.32
CA MET A 6 29.63 -18.64 -19.73
C MET A 6 28.95 -18.71 -18.36
N MET A 7 29.77 -19.00 -17.35
CA MET A 7 29.61 -18.44 -16.01
C MET A 7 30.13 -17.00 -16.03
N SER A 8 29.28 -16.03 -15.70
CA SER A 8 29.57 -14.79 -14.96
C SER A 8 28.26 -14.00 -14.93
N SER A 9 27.80 -13.37 -13.86
CA SER A 9 28.46 -12.84 -12.67
C SER A 9 27.48 -12.82 -11.51
N MET A 10 27.87 -13.36 -10.36
CA MET A 10 27.25 -13.03 -9.08
C MET A 10 27.56 -11.57 -8.75
N SER A 11 26.55 -10.72 -8.71
CA SER A 11 26.60 -9.47 -7.97
C SER A 11 25.90 -9.69 -6.62
N ASN A 12 26.69 -10.03 -5.60
CA ASN A 12 26.29 -9.90 -4.19
C ASN A 12 26.14 -8.41 -3.87
N ALA A 13 24.98 -7.84 -4.15
CA ALA A 13 24.51 -6.65 -3.46
C ALA A 13 23.55 -7.16 -2.38
N GLY A 14 23.77 -6.78 -1.12
CA GLY A 14 22.94 -7.13 0.02
C GLY A 14 21.54 -6.52 -0.06
N GLY A 15 20.76 -6.95 -1.05
CA GLY A 15 19.34 -6.70 -1.15
C GLY A 15 18.69 -7.46 -0.02
N VAL A 16 18.06 -6.74 0.89
CA VAL A 16 17.07 -7.31 1.80
C VAL A 16 16.10 -8.07 0.89
N LEU A 17 16.16 -9.40 0.88
CA LEU A 17 15.23 -10.24 0.14
C LEU A 17 13.84 -9.87 0.64
N GLN A 18 13.14 -9.09 -0.16
CA GLN A 18 11.81 -8.64 0.19
C GLN A 18 10.94 -9.87 0.17
N ALA A 19 10.37 -10.20 1.34
CA ALA A 19 9.48 -11.33 1.46
C ALA A 19 8.37 -11.17 0.39
N PRO A 20 8.13 -12.19 -0.44
CA PRO A 20 7.15 -12.10 -1.51
C PRO A 20 5.78 -11.76 -0.92
N MET A 21 5.08 -10.82 -1.55
CA MET A 21 3.69 -10.52 -1.17
C MET A 21 2.86 -11.78 -1.28
N THR A 22 2.18 -12.14 -0.20
CA THR A 22 1.34 -13.33 -0.17
C THR A 22 -0.10 -12.90 -0.48
N ILE A 23 -0.66 -13.48 -1.54
CA ILE A 23 -2.07 -13.31 -1.89
C ILE A 23 -2.85 -14.37 -1.13
N ARG A 24 -3.81 -13.94 -0.31
CA ARG A 24 -4.77 -14.82 0.34
C ARG A 24 -6.14 -14.58 -0.27
N LEU A 25 -6.65 -15.59 -0.98
CA LEU A 25 -8.03 -15.56 -1.47
C LEU A 25 -9.01 -15.69 -0.30
N THR A 26 -10.00 -14.80 -0.25
CA THR A 26 -11.08 -14.83 0.74
C THR A 26 -12.40 -15.28 0.15
N GLN A 27 -12.61 -15.05 -1.15
CA GLN A 27 -13.78 -15.49 -1.88
C GLN A 27 -13.43 -15.72 -3.35
N ILE A 28 -14.01 -16.76 -3.94
CA ILE A 28 -13.98 -17.06 -5.37
C ILE A 28 -15.41 -17.37 -5.82
N ASP A 29 -15.84 -16.77 -6.93
CA ASP A 29 -17.15 -17.04 -7.51
C ASP A 29 -17.22 -18.48 -8.05
N GLU A 30 -18.37 -19.13 -7.88
CA GLU A 30 -18.60 -20.53 -8.26
C GLU A 30 -18.43 -20.79 -9.76
N THR A 31 -18.55 -19.76 -10.59
CA THR A 31 -18.37 -19.86 -12.05
C THR A 31 -16.91 -19.92 -12.48
N VAL A 32 -15.96 -19.71 -11.56
CA VAL A 32 -14.53 -19.70 -11.85
C VAL A 32 -13.97 -21.12 -11.89
N ASN A 33 -13.22 -21.41 -12.94
CA ASN A 33 -12.42 -22.63 -13.05
C ASN A 33 -11.21 -22.56 -12.10
N VAL A 34 -11.40 -23.07 -10.88
CA VAL A 34 -10.38 -23.05 -9.82
C VAL A 34 -9.12 -23.83 -10.21
N ASN A 35 -9.28 -24.96 -10.91
CA ASN A 35 -8.15 -25.81 -11.29
C ASN A 35 -7.16 -25.09 -12.21
N GLU A 36 -7.69 -24.35 -13.20
CA GLU A 36 -6.87 -23.55 -14.10
C GLU A 36 -6.20 -22.40 -13.34
N PHE A 37 -6.94 -21.71 -12.47
CA PHE A 37 -6.40 -20.63 -11.66
C PHE A 37 -5.26 -21.08 -10.72
N GLU A 38 -5.40 -22.22 -10.07
CA GLU A 38 -4.37 -22.76 -9.19
C GLU A 38 -3.09 -23.13 -9.96
N TYR A 39 -3.24 -23.67 -11.17
CA TYR A 39 -2.11 -24.08 -11.99
C TYR A 39 -1.42 -22.92 -12.72
N SER A 40 -2.18 -22.08 -13.43
CA SER A 40 -1.65 -21.07 -14.36
C SER A 40 -1.85 -19.63 -13.91
N LYS A 41 -2.61 -19.39 -12.83
CA LYS A 41 -3.02 -18.06 -12.36
C LYS A 41 -3.90 -17.31 -13.37
N VAL A 42 -4.52 -18.03 -14.30
CA VAL A 42 -5.52 -17.51 -15.24
C VAL A 42 -6.91 -17.69 -14.65
N VAL A 43 -7.74 -16.65 -14.73
CA VAL A 43 -9.12 -16.67 -14.25
C VAL A 43 -10.04 -16.92 -15.45
N SER A 44 -10.56 -18.15 -15.56
CA SER A 44 -11.54 -18.54 -16.58
C SER A 44 -12.90 -18.74 -15.93
N LEU A 45 -13.97 -18.17 -16.49
CA LEU A 45 -15.32 -18.24 -15.92
C LEU A 45 -16.43 -18.04 -16.97
N PHE A 46 -17.64 -18.48 -16.63
CA PHE A 46 -18.87 -18.14 -17.37
C PHE A 46 -19.66 -17.07 -16.61
N PRO A 47 -19.64 -15.80 -17.05
CA PRO A 47 -20.17 -14.72 -16.25
C PRO A 47 -21.70 -14.79 -16.17
N ARG A 48 -22.25 -14.57 -14.98
CA ARG A 48 -23.69 -14.37 -14.78
C ARG A 48 -24.11 -13.01 -15.35
N MET A 49 -25.38 -12.89 -15.74
CA MET A 49 -25.95 -11.61 -16.16
C MET A 49 -25.91 -10.60 -14.99
N GLY A 50 -25.45 -9.38 -15.26
CA GLY A 50 -25.38 -8.30 -14.27
C GLY A 50 -23.98 -8.14 -13.66
N GLN A 51 -23.93 -7.74 -12.39
CA GLN A 51 -22.68 -7.52 -11.66
C GLN A 51 -22.40 -8.68 -10.71
N SER A 52 -21.15 -9.17 -10.70
CA SER A 52 -20.71 -10.24 -9.81
C SER A 52 -19.29 -9.98 -9.30
N ASN A 53 -19.03 -10.36 -8.05
CA ASN A 53 -17.71 -10.29 -7.44
C ASN A 53 -16.96 -11.59 -7.74
N ILE A 54 -16.08 -11.55 -8.75
CA ILE A 54 -15.39 -12.74 -9.25
C ILE A 54 -14.37 -13.28 -8.24
N LEU A 55 -13.58 -12.40 -7.63
CA LEU A 55 -12.50 -12.73 -6.71
C LEU A 55 -12.40 -11.66 -5.62
N GLN A 56 -12.20 -12.10 -4.38
CA GLN A 56 -11.83 -11.24 -3.27
C GLN A 56 -10.56 -11.79 -2.62
N TYR A 57 -9.59 -10.91 -2.37
CA TYR A 57 -8.30 -11.28 -1.83
C TYR A 57 -7.78 -10.26 -0.83
N SER A 58 -6.94 -10.72 0.09
CA SER A 58 -6.10 -9.88 0.93
C SER A 58 -4.63 -10.05 0.54
N LEU A 59 -3.88 -8.97 0.65
CA LEU A 59 -2.43 -8.95 0.43
C LEU A 59 -1.75 -8.71 1.78
N ASP A 60 -0.94 -9.66 2.20
CA ASP A 60 -0.08 -9.52 3.37
C ASP A 60 1.36 -9.35 2.90
N GLY A 61 2.02 -8.29 3.37
CA GLY A 61 3.40 -8.01 3.01
C GLY A 61 3.81 -6.56 3.20
N LYS A 62 5.08 -6.29 2.89
CA LYS A 62 5.64 -4.94 2.90
C LYS A 62 5.49 -4.32 1.52
N PHE A 63 4.55 -3.38 1.39
CA PHE A 63 4.40 -2.56 0.19
C PHE A 63 5.61 -1.63 0.04
N ASP A 64 6.27 -1.66 -1.11
CA ASP A 64 7.43 -0.79 -1.41
C ASP A 64 7.09 0.70 -1.32
N GLN A 65 5.87 1.04 -1.71
CA GLN A 65 5.45 2.42 -1.85
C GLN A 65 4.02 2.61 -1.39
N LEU A 66 3.87 3.20 -0.21
CA LEU A 66 2.60 3.78 0.19
C LEU A 66 2.34 5.05 -0.64
N PRO A 67 1.11 5.26 -1.13
CA PRO A 67 0.79 6.35 -2.07
C PRO A 67 0.94 7.74 -1.44
N VAL A 68 0.80 7.84 -0.12
CA VAL A 68 0.95 9.09 0.64
C VAL A 68 1.79 8.80 1.87
N LYS A 69 2.75 9.68 2.16
CA LYS A 69 3.52 9.68 3.40
C LYS A 69 3.27 10.98 4.15
N LEU A 70 2.85 10.86 5.41
CA LEU A 70 2.57 11.99 6.29
C LEU A 70 3.70 12.15 7.30
N TYR A 71 4.06 13.40 7.59
CA TYR A 71 5.06 13.78 8.58
C TYR A 71 4.42 14.78 9.56
N PRO A 72 3.68 14.30 10.56
CA PRO A 72 3.18 15.16 11.63
C PRO A 72 4.33 15.55 12.57
N THR A 73 4.40 16.81 12.95
CA THR A 73 5.34 17.35 13.92
C THR A 73 4.55 18.08 15.00
N PHE A 74 4.77 17.69 16.25
CA PHE A 74 4.15 18.32 17.41
C PHE A 74 5.20 19.08 18.20
N VAL A 75 4.94 20.34 18.50
CA VAL A 75 5.83 21.19 19.30
C VAL A 75 5.03 21.72 20.49
N ALA A 76 5.40 21.29 21.68
CA ALA A 76 4.82 21.78 22.93
C ALA A 76 5.58 23.02 23.39
N ARG A 77 4.87 24.16 23.49
CA ARG A 77 5.40 25.40 24.07
C ARG A 77 4.86 25.54 25.48
N GLN A 78 5.62 25.03 26.45
CA GLN A 78 5.20 24.95 27.85
C GLN A 78 4.89 26.32 28.45
N GLU A 79 5.68 27.34 28.12
CA GLU A 79 5.52 28.73 28.58
C GLU A 79 4.16 29.35 28.21
N PHE A 80 3.50 28.84 27.16
CA PHE A 80 2.24 29.36 26.64
C PHE A 80 1.09 28.35 26.70
N HIS A 81 1.30 27.20 27.35
CA HIS A 81 0.36 26.06 27.32
C HIS A 81 -0.16 25.75 25.91
N LYS A 82 0.69 25.91 24.90
CA LYS A 82 0.33 25.79 23.48
C LYS A 82 0.92 24.52 22.89
N LEU A 83 0.14 23.81 22.08
CA LEU A 83 0.60 22.69 21.26
C LEU A 83 0.47 23.07 19.78
N ASP A 84 1.60 23.23 19.10
CA ASP A 84 1.64 23.47 17.67
C ASP A 84 1.72 22.12 16.93
N LEU A 85 0.81 21.91 15.96
CA LEU A 85 0.85 20.77 15.04
C LEU A 85 1.17 21.28 13.63
N THR A 86 2.25 20.77 13.05
CA THR A 86 2.59 20.94 11.63
C THR A 86 2.46 19.60 10.91
N LEU A 87 1.74 19.57 9.80
CA LEU A 87 1.59 18.37 8.98
C LEU A 87 2.19 18.61 7.59
N ARG A 88 3.20 17.80 7.22
CA ARG A 88 3.68 17.73 5.83
C ARG A 88 3.18 16.44 5.18
N ALA A 89 2.66 16.54 3.96
CA ALA A 89 2.23 15.40 3.17
C ALA A 89 3.10 15.28 1.91
N ASN A 90 3.58 14.08 1.62
CA ASN A 90 4.29 13.75 0.39
C ASN A 90 3.47 12.73 -0.40
N CYS A 91 2.96 13.14 -1.56
CA CYS A 91 2.27 12.26 -2.50
C CYS A 91 3.30 11.56 -3.38
N ARG A 92 3.29 10.24 -3.36
CA ARG A 92 4.22 9.38 -4.11
C ARG A 92 3.55 8.70 -5.30
N LEU A 93 2.33 9.13 -5.64
CA LEU A 93 1.64 8.64 -6.83
C LEU A 93 2.35 9.14 -8.10
N PRO A 94 2.31 8.37 -9.20
CA PRO A 94 2.69 8.84 -10.53
C PRO A 94 2.05 10.19 -10.88
N ALA A 95 2.76 11.03 -11.64
CA ALA A 95 2.35 12.41 -11.93
C ALA A 95 0.98 12.54 -12.62
N HIS A 96 0.51 11.50 -13.32
CA HIS A 96 -0.79 11.47 -13.97
C HIS A 96 -1.94 11.06 -13.04
N LEU A 97 -1.64 10.68 -11.79
CA LEU A 97 -2.62 10.27 -10.79
C LEU A 97 -2.72 11.33 -9.70
N ARG A 98 -3.91 11.44 -9.10
CA ARG A 98 -4.16 12.34 -7.97
C ARG A 98 -5.01 11.66 -6.91
N VAL A 99 -4.77 12.02 -5.65
CA VAL A 99 -5.66 11.68 -4.54
C VAL A 99 -6.91 12.53 -4.66
N LYS A 100 -8.08 11.90 -4.84
CA LYS A 100 -9.37 12.61 -4.97
C LYS A 100 -9.83 13.22 -3.65
N GLN A 101 -9.59 12.52 -2.54
CA GLN A 101 -10.00 12.95 -1.21
C GLN A 101 -9.00 12.43 -0.18
N MET A 102 -8.50 13.31 0.68
CA MET A 102 -7.62 12.97 1.79
C MET A 102 -8.19 13.57 3.07
N VAL A 103 -8.48 12.71 4.04
CA VAL A 103 -8.96 13.12 5.37
C VAL A 103 -7.93 12.66 6.38
N VAL A 104 -7.29 13.61 7.07
CA VAL A 104 -6.34 13.33 8.15
C VAL A 104 -7.01 13.69 9.46
N ARG A 105 -7.02 12.75 10.41
CA ARG A 105 -7.64 12.92 11.72
C ARG A 105 -6.59 12.79 12.80
N PHE A 106 -6.54 13.76 13.70
CA PHE A 106 -5.73 13.71 14.91
C PHE A 106 -6.66 13.72 16.12
N LYS A 107 -6.36 12.87 17.10
CA LYS A 107 -7.06 12.92 18.38
C LYS A 107 -6.42 14.02 19.22
N ALA A 108 -7.16 15.09 19.46
CA ALA A 108 -6.75 16.13 20.40
C ALA A 108 -6.76 15.56 21.84
N PRO A 109 -5.75 15.89 22.67
CA PRO A 109 -5.83 15.68 24.11
C PRO A 109 -7.08 16.35 24.70
N PRO A 110 -7.72 15.73 25.71
CA PRO A 110 -8.95 16.26 26.30
C PRO A 110 -8.77 17.62 26.99
N GLN A 111 -7.55 18.00 27.34
CA GLN A 111 -7.22 19.29 27.95
C GLN A 111 -7.18 20.45 26.95
N ILE A 112 -7.27 20.19 25.64
CA ILE A 112 -7.30 21.26 24.63
C ILE A 112 -8.62 22.01 24.73
N LEU A 113 -8.54 23.27 25.15
CA LEU A 113 -9.70 24.15 25.26
C LEU A 113 -10.09 24.78 23.91
N ARG A 114 -9.12 25.03 23.03
CA ARG A 114 -9.30 25.77 21.77
C ARG A 114 -8.34 25.27 20.71
N VAL A 115 -8.79 25.26 19.46
CA VAL A 115 -7.99 24.91 18.28
C VAL A 115 -7.93 26.12 17.36
N TYR A 116 -6.72 26.46 16.91
CA TYR A 116 -6.47 27.57 16.00
C TYR A 116 -5.82 27.03 14.73
N VAL A 117 -6.31 27.47 13.57
CA VAL A 117 -5.73 27.14 12.27
C VAL A 117 -4.83 28.30 11.87
N HIS A 118 -3.53 28.05 11.79
CA HIS A 118 -2.58 28.98 11.21
C HIS A 118 -2.49 28.70 9.70
N GLN A 119 -2.77 29.72 8.89
CA GLN A 119 -2.62 29.69 7.44
C GLN A 119 -1.17 29.95 7.04
#